data_AF-A0A644VJ04-F1
#
_entry.id   AF-A0A644VJ04-F1
#
_cell.length_a   1.000
_cell.length_b   1.000
_cell.length_c   1.000
_cell.angle_alpha   90.00
_cell.angle_beta   90.00
_cell.angle_gamma   90.00
#
_symmetry.space_group_name_H-M   'P 1'
#
loop_
_entity.id
_entity.type
_entity.pdbx_description
1 polymer ?
#
loop_
_entity_poly.entity_id
_entity_poly.type
_entity_poly.pdbx_seq_one_letter_code
_entity_poly.pdbx_strand_id
1 'polypeptide(L)'
;MKFIMKQVLKLFLLLFTFSLFSCISSQKEEQQEYNKKEQQKEFLKDYFLFSCLYKAKPDMEIDISAAVYFDLSNYSIDVFKQIDDYAKQFVDSIPESPNIDLNNGRAVLMHSLEKYKSKELDLFIENLDKSETK
;
A
#
# COMPACT_ATOMS: atom_id res chain seq x y z
N MET A 1 -35.20 -48.91 -15.73
CA MET A 1 -34.01 -48.71 -14.87
C MET A 1 -32.88 -47.91 -15.54
N LYS A 2 -32.37 -48.29 -16.72
CA LYS A 2 -31.25 -47.60 -17.40
C LYS A 2 -31.50 -46.11 -17.73
N PHE A 3 -32.74 -45.71 -18.03
CA PHE A 3 -33.10 -44.32 -18.34
C PHE A 3 -33.02 -43.40 -17.11
N ILE A 4 -33.53 -43.85 -15.97
CA ILE A 4 -33.50 -43.11 -14.70
C ILE A 4 -32.06 -42.95 -14.20
N MET A 5 -31.23 -43.99 -14.35
CA MET A 5 -29.82 -43.95 -13.95
C MET A 5 -29.00 -42.92 -14.75
N LYS A 6 -29.31 -42.74 -16.05
CA LYS A 6 -28.71 -41.69 -16.88
C LYS A 6 -29.14 -40.28 -16.47
N GLN A 7 -30.38 -40.10 -16.02
CA GLN A 7 -30.89 -38.82 -15.53
C GLN A 7 -30.26 -38.44 -14.19
N VAL A 8 -30.16 -39.38 -13.25
CA VAL A 8 -29.50 -39.19 -11.96
C VAL A 8 -28.01 -38.87 -12.13
N LEU A 9 -27.32 -39.56 -13.05
CA LEU A 9 -25.91 -39.29 -13.37
C LEU A 9 -25.71 -37.87 -13.94
N LYS A 10 -26.61 -37.41 -14.82
CA LYS A 10 -26.57 -36.04 -15.36
C LYS A 10 -26.79 -35.00 -14.27
N LEU A 11 -27.74 -35.23 -13.36
CA LEU A 11 -27.99 -34.33 -12.23
C LEU A 11 -26.77 -34.25 -11.29
N PHE A 12 -26.13 -35.40 -11.03
CA PHE A 12 -24.91 -35.47 -10.21
C PHE A 12 -23.74 -34.71 -10.83
N LEU A 13 -23.53 -34.86 -12.15
CA LEU A 13 -22.54 -34.09 -12.91
C LEU A 13 -22.81 -32.58 -12.86
N LEU A 14 -24.08 -32.18 -12.95
CA LEU A 14 -24.48 -30.77 -12.95
C LEU A 14 -24.32 -30.13 -11.55
N LEU A 15 -24.62 -30.87 -10.48
CA LEU A 15 -24.35 -30.43 -9.11
C LEU A 15 -22.85 -30.35 -8.82
N PHE A 16 -22.07 -31.30 -9.36
CA PHE A 16 -20.61 -31.29 -9.21
C PHE A 16 -19.99 -30.07 -9.89
N THR A 17 -20.41 -29.72 -11.12
CA THR A 17 -19.91 -28.50 -11.78
C THR A 17 -20.33 -27.23 -11.05
N PHE A 18 -21.55 -27.16 -10.50
CA PHE A 18 -22.03 -26.00 -9.72
C PHE A 18 -21.19 -25.76 -8.45
N SER A 19 -20.76 -26.83 -7.78
CA SER A 19 -19.89 -26.74 -6.60
C SER A 19 -18.50 -26.19 -6.92
N LEU A 20 -17.95 -26.50 -8.11
CA LEU A 20 -16.66 -25.99 -8.57
C LEU A 20 -16.71 -24.50 -8.92
N PHE A 21 -17.81 -24.01 -9.52
CA PHE A 21 -17.98 -22.57 -9.83
C PHE A 21 -18.07 -21.69 -8.58
N SER A 22 -18.64 -22.22 -7.49
CA SER A 22 -18.76 -21.48 -6.23
C SER A 22 -17.39 -21.27 -5.56
N CYS A 23 -16.50 -22.27 -5.64
CA CYS A 23 -15.16 -22.19 -5.05
C CYS A 23 -14.26 -21.17 -5.78
N ILE A 24 -14.30 -21.13 -7.12
CA ILE A 24 -13.52 -20.18 -7.93
C ILE A 24 -13.95 -18.73 -7.67
N SER A 25 -15.24 -18.50 -7.40
CA SER A 25 -15.77 -17.16 -7.16
C SER A 25 -15.30 -16.60 -5.81
N SER A 26 -15.32 -17.41 -4.76
CA SER A 26 -14.80 -17.04 -3.42
C SER A 26 -13.31 -16.64 -3.47
N GLN A 27 -12.49 -17.43 -4.17
CA GLN A 27 -11.06 -17.13 -4.30
C GLN A 27 -10.79 -15.80 -5.04
N LYS A 28 -11.63 -15.46 -6.03
CA LYS A 28 -11.50 -14.19 -6.74
C LYS A 28 -11.85 -12.99 -5.86
N GLU A 29 -12.88 -13.12 -5.02
CA GLU A 29 -13.27 -12.09 -4.07
C GLU A 29 -12.18 -11.85 -3.03
N GLU A 30 -11.64 -12.92 -2.43
CA GLU A 30 -10.52 -12.84 -1.47
C GLU A 30 -9.28 -12.17 -2.09
N GLN A 31 -8.91 -12.56 -3.32
CA GLN A 31 -7.78 -11.95 -4.01
C GLN A 31 -8.03 -10.46 -4.32
N GLN A 32 -9.26 -10.10 -4.68
CA GLN A 32 -9.60 -8.71 -4.95
C GLN A 32 -9.56 -7.86 -3.67
N GLU A 33 -10.03 -8.40 -2.55
CA GLU A 33 -9.95 -7.75 -1.24
C GLU A 33 -8.50 -7.57 -0.80
N TYR A 34 -7.68 -8.62 -0.94
CA TYR A 34 -6.24 -8.55 -0.68
C TYR A 34 -5.58 -7.45 -1.52
N ASN A 35 -5.83 -7.42 -2.83
CA ASN A 35 -5.25 -6.43 -3.73
C ASN A 35 -5.68 -5.00 -3.36
N LYS A 36 -6.95 -4.80 -2.95
CA LYS A 36 -7.44 -3.50 -2.46
C LYS A 36 -6.69 -3.09 -1.20
N LYS A 37 -6.49 -4.02 -0.26
CA LYS A 37 -5.78 -3.75 0.99
C LYS A 37 -4.31 -3.38 0.74
N GLU A 38 -3.63 -4.10 -0.14
CA GLU A 38 -2.25 -3.76 -0.52
C GLU A 38 -2.17 -2.42 -1.23
N GLN A 39 -3.14 -2.10 -2.10
CA GLN A 39 -3.21 -0.78 -2.74
C GLN A 39 -3.36 0.37 -1.71
N GLN A 40 -4.13 0.16 -0.64
CA GLN A 40 -4.26 1.16 0.43
C GLN A 40 -2.94 1.44 1.13
N LYS A 41 -2.13 0.41 1.39
CA LYS A 41 -0.78 0.58 1.95
C LYS A 41 0.16 1.31 1.00
N GLU A 42 0.05 1.04 -0.30
CA GLU A 42 0.85 1.75 -1.31
C GLU A 42 0.55 3.26 -1.35
N PHE A 43 -0.70 3.69 -1.09
CA PHE A 43 -0.99 5.13 -0.94
C PHE A 43 -0.23 5.77 0.22
N LEU A 44 -0.04 5.06 1.34
CA LEU A 44 0.79 5.57 2.45
C LEU A 44 2.28 5.62 2.08
N LYS A 45 2.78 4.67 1.29
CA LYS A 45 4.17 4.67 0.80
C LYS A 45 4.43 5.81 -0.18
N ASP A 46 3.51 6.03 -1.10
CA ASP A 46 3.58 7.13 -2.06
C ASP A 46 3.52 8.46 -1.30
N TYR A 47 2.57 8.61 -0.36
CA TYR A 47 2.48 9.79 0.51
C TYR A 47 3.77 10.03 1.31
N PHE A 48 4.40 8.99 1.87
CA PHE A 48 5.68 9.09 2.56
C PHE A 48 6.76 9.74 1.69
N LEU A 49 6.83 9.39 0.40
CA LEU A 49 7.82 9.97 -0.52
C LEU A 49 7.60 11.48 -0.71
N PHE A 50 6.34 11.90 -0.93
CA PHE A 50 6.00 13.32 -1.02
C PHE A 50 6.29 14.07 0.28
N SER A 51 5.97 13.46 1.42
CA SER A 51 6.25 14.04 2.72
C SER A 51 7.74 14.26 2.92
N CYS A 52 8.60 13.30 2.55
CA CYS A 52 10.05 13.48 2.62
C CYS A 52 10.54 14.69 1.82
N LEU A 53 10.02 14.89 0.62
CA LEU A 53 10.38 16.04 -0.22
C LEU A 53 9.94 17.36 0.42
N TYR A 54 8.72 17.40 0.98
CA TYR A 54 8.20 18.57 1.69
C TYR A 54 9.05 18.93 2.91
N LYS A 55 9.38 17.95 3.76
CA LYS A 55 10.19 18.21 4.97
C LYS A 55 11.61 18.68 4.62
N ALA A 56 12.15 18.27 3.47
CA ALA A 56 13.46 18.70 3.00
C ALA A 56 13.46 20.11 2.40
N LYS A 57 12.36 20.50 1.74
CA LYS A 57 12.20 21.82 1.11
C LYS A 57 10.76 22.33 1.30
N PRO A 58 10.46 22.96 2.46
CA PRO A 58 9.12 23.46 2.76
C PRO A 58 8.62 24.52 1.78
N ASP A 59 9.54 25.27 1.17
CA ASP A 59 9.25 26.31 0.17
C ASP A 59 9.05 25.75 -1.25
N MET A 60 9.16 24.43 -1.44
CA MET A 60 8.84 23.80 -2.71
C MET A 60 7.33 23.86 -2.93
N GLU A 61 6.92 24.41 -4.09
CA GLU A 61 5.56 24.27 -4.55
C GLU A 61 5.31 22.78 -4.85
N ILE A 62 4.58 22.11 -3.98
CA ILE A 62 4.22 20.70 -4.17
C ILE A 62 2.89 20.66 -4.90
N ASP A 63 2.87 19.85 -5.95
CA ASP A 63 1.64 19.51 -6.66
C ASP A 63 0.61 18.86 -5.71
N ILE A 64 -0.67 18.93 -6.07
CA ILE A 64 -1.77 18.37 -5.28
C ILE A 64 -1.71 16.84 -5.12
N SER A 65 -0.79 16.16 -5.81
CA SER A 65 -0.55 14.72 -5.73
C SER A 65 -0.57 14.14 -4.30
N ALA A 66 0.07 14.80 -3.33
CA ALA A 66 0.07 14.31 -1.94
C ALA A 66 -1.34 14.28 -1.32
N ALA A 67 -2.16 15.31 -1.60
CA ALA A 67 -3.55 15.37 -1.13
C ALA A 67 -4.43 14.31 -1.82
N VAL A 68 -4.15 13.97 -3.08
CA VAL A 68 -4.87 12.90 -3.79
C VAL A 68 -4.70 11.54 -3.10
N TYR A 69 -3.50 11.23 -2.59
CA TYR A 69 -3.28 9.99 -1.83
C TYR A 69 -4.03 9.96 -0.50
N PHE A 70 -4.20 11.10 0.15
CA PHE A 70 -5.06 11.23 1.31
C PHE A 70 -6.52 10.96 0.96
N ASP A 71 -7.04 11.60 -0.09
CA ASP A 71 -8.44 11.48 -0.50
C ASP A 71 -8.82 10.07 -1.00
N LEU A 72 -7.88 9.35 -1.61
CA LEU A 72 -8.09 7.98 -2.12
C LEU A 72 -7.92 6.91 -1.03
N SER A 73 -7.34 7.28 0.11
CA SER A 73 -7.07 6.35 1.19
C SER A 73 -8.26 6.20 2.14
N ASN A 74 -8.39 5.01 2.74
CA ASN A 74 -9.32 4.73 3.81
C ASN A 74 -8.75 5.02 5.22
N TYR A 75 -7.49 5.47 5.31
CA TYR A 75 -6.83 5.73 6.59
C TYR A 75 -7.23 7.08 7.19
N SER A 76 -7.29 7.15 8.52
CA SER A 76 -7.55 8.39 9.24
C SER A 76 -6.42 9.43 9.09
N ILE A 77 -6.74 10.70 9.36
CA ILE A 77 -5.75 11.79 9.37
C ILE A 77 -4.61 11.56 10.38
N ASP A 78 -4.87 10.83 11.46
CA ASP A 78 -3.84 10.50 12.46
C ASP A 78 -2.79 9.53 11.92
N VAL A 79 -3.15 8.64 10.99
CA VAL A 79 -2.19 7.78 10.27
C VAL A 79 -1.30 8.62 9.37
N PHE A 80 -1.87 9.55 8.60
CA PHE A 80 -1.10 10.45 7.74
C PHE A 80 -0.15 11.33 8.55
N LYS A 81 -0.59 11.81 9.71
CA LYS A 81 0.28 12.53 10.65
C LYS A 81 1.47 11.69 11.12
N GLN A 82 1.24 10.41 11.44
CA GLN A 82 2.32 9.49 11.82
C GLN A 82 3.31 9.24 10.68
N ILE A 83 2.84 9.13 9.44
CA ILE A 83 3.71 9.04 8.25
C ILE A 83 4.53 10.32 8.10
N ASP A 84 3.90 11.48 8.31
CA ASP A 84 4.55 12.79 8.25
C ASP A 84 5.66 12.96 9.29
N ASP A 85 5.40 12.53 10.53
CA ASP A 85 6.37 12.53 11.62
C ASP A 85 7.52 11.56 11.33
N TYR A 86 7.21 10.38 10.79
CA TYR A 86 8.21 9.38 10.38
C TYR A 86 9.09 9.91 9.24
N ALA A 87 8.50 10.52 8.21
CA ALA A 87 9.20 11.15 7.10
C ALA A 87 10.11 12.28 7.60
N LYS A 88 9.62 13.12 8.53
CA LYS A 88 10.44 14.18 9.14
C LYS A 88 11.66 13.61 9.85
N GLN A 89 11.48 12.63 10.72
CA GLN A 89 12.58 11.99 11.45
C GLN A 89 13.59 11.37 10.48
N PHE A 90 13.10 10.71 9.43
CA PHE A 90 13.95 10.13 8.41
C PHE A 90 14.78 11.20 7.68
N VAL A 91 14.14 12.27 7.19
CA VAL A 91 14.83 13.37 6.49
C VAL A 91 15.86 14.06 7.37
N ASP A 92 15.55 14.25 8.66
CA ASP A 92 16.46 14.85 9.63
C ASP A 92 17.67 13.94 9.93
N SER A 93 17.54 12.62 9.73
CA SER A 93 18.63 11.65 9.91
C SER A 93 19.59 11.54 8.71
N ILE A 94 19.21 12.09 7.54
CA ILE A 94 20.03 12.00 6.32
C ILE A 94 21.28 12.87 6.49
N PRO A 95 22.49 12.29 6.34
CA PRO A 95 23.72 13.05 6.46
C PRO A 95 23.86 14.05 5.31
N GLU A 96 24.54 15.15 5.59
CA GLU A 96 25.01 16.07 4.56
C GLU A 96 26.02 15.36 3.66
N SER A 97 26.03 15.72 2.38
CA SER A 97 27.03 15.19 1.45
C SER A 97 28.44 15.61 1.89
N PRO A 98 29.42 14.69 1.93
CA PRO A 98 30.81 15.05 2.19
C PRO A 98 31.44 15.84 1.03
N ASN A 99 30.74 15.97 -0.10
CA ASN A 99 31.23 16.71 -1.26
C ASN A 99 30.92 18.21 -1.11
N ILE A 100 31.98 19.01 -0.96
CA ILE A 100 31.94 20.47 -0.80
C ILE A 100 31.27 21.15 -2.00
N ASP A 101 31.42 20.60 -3.21
CA ASP A 101 30.83 21.17 -4.44
C ASP A 101 29.29 21.12 -4.44
N LEU A 102 28.71 20.30 -3.55
CA LEU A 102 27.26 20.20 -3.38
C LEU A 102 26.72 21.11 -2.27
N ASN A 103 27.52 22.05 -1.75
CA ASN A 103 27.16 22.99 -0.67
C ASN A 103 26.58 22.28 0.56
N ASN A 104 27.15 21.13 0.96
CA ASN A 104 26.63 20.29 2.04
C ASN A 104 25.17 19.83 1.84
N GLY A 105 24.69 19.79 0.60
CA GLY A 105 23.35 19.36 0.27
C GLY A 105 23.08 17.92 0.76
N ARG A 106 21.88 17.68 1.26
CA ARG A 106 21.39 16.34 1.60
C ARG A 106 20.78 15.69 0.36
N ALA A 107 21.18 14.46 0.04
CA ALA A 107 20.65 13.69 -1.10
C ALA A 107 19.25 13.11 -0.78
N VAL A 108 18.31 13.96 -0.38
CA VAL A 108 17.05 13.51 0.24
C VAL A 108 16.23 12.61 -0.69
N LEU A 109 16.08 12.98 -1.97
CA LEU A 109 15.32 12.17 -2.91
C LEU A 109 15.90 10.76 -3.04
N MET A 110 17.22 10.63 -3.13
CA MET A 110 17.89 9.33 -3.25
C MET A 110 17.59 8.45 -2.03
N HIS A 111 17.83 8.97 -0.83
CA HIS A 111 17.58 8.22 0.41
C HIS A 111 16.09 7.94 0.63
N SER A 112 15.20 8.84 0.24
CA SER A 112 13.76 8.63 0.33
C SER A 112 13.28 7.52 -0.61
N LEU A 113 13.86 7.42 -1.81
CA LEU A 113 13.59 6.32 -2.75
C LEU A 113 14.15 4.98 -2.24
N GLU A 114 15.30 4.98 -1.57
CA GLU A 114 15.84 3.78 -0.91
C GLU A 114 14.91 3.34 0.23
N LYS A 115 14.45 4.28 1.06
CA LYS A 115 13.54 4.01 2.16
C LYS A 115 12.17 3.54 1.68
N TYR A 116 11.64 4.13 0.61
CA TYR A 116 10.41 3.72 -0.04
C TYR A 116 10.42 2.24 -0.45
N LYS A 117 11.58 1.71 -0.86
CA LYS A 117 11.78 0.31 -1.24
C LYS A 117 12.12 -0.61 -0.06
N SER A 118 12.21 -0.07 1.15
CA SER A 118 12.73 -0.80 2.30
C SER A 118 11.63 -1.56 3.05
N LYS A 119 12.00 -2.75 3.55
CA LYS A 119 11.14 -3.53 4.45
C LYS A 119 10.81 -2.79 5.74
N GLU A 120 11.65 -1.85 6.15
CA GLU A 120 11.42 -1.07 7.37
C GLU A 120 10.19 -0.17 7.23
N LEU A 121 10.05 0.51 6.08
CA LEU A 121 8.85 1.29 5.79
C LEU A 121 7.62 0.39 5.65
N ASP A 122 7.76 -0.74 4.95
CA ASP A 122 6.67 -1.71 4.82
C ASP A 122 6.16 -2.18 6.20
N LEU A 123 7.07 -2.53 7.12
CA LEU A 123 6.73 -2.94 8.48
C LEU A 123 6.11 -1.81 9.30
N PHE A 124 6.58 -0.57 9.14
CA PHE A 124 6.00 0.60 9.78
C PHE A 124 4.53 0.77 9.36
N ILE A 125 4.26 0.72 8.05
CA ILE A 125 2.91 0.86 7.49
C ILE A 125 2.00 -0.30 7.88
N GLU A 126 2.51 -1.54 7.89
CA GLU A 126 1.76 -2.69 8.39
C GLU A 126 1.32 -2.54 9.85
N ASN A 127 2.13 -1.88 10.68
CA ASN A 127 1.77 -1.63 12.07
C ASN A 127 0.70 -0.54 12.19
N LEU A 128 0.75 0.50 11.35
CA LEU A 128 -0.30 1.51 11.26
C LEU A 128 -1.63 0.87 10.82
N ASP A 129 -1.61 0.04 9.78
CA ASP A 129 -2.78 -0.67 9.26
C ASP A 129 -3.48 -1.52 10.34
N LYS A 130 -2.70 -2.25 11.14
CA LYS A 130 -3.21 -3.05 12.27
C LYS A 130 -3.79 -2.19 13.40
N SER A 131 -3.32 -0.96 13.56
CA SER A 131 -3.77 -0.06 14.62
C SER A 131 -5.11 0.63 14.30
N GLU A 132 -5.41 0.83 13.01
CA GLU A 132 -6.67 1.41 12.53
C GLU A 132 -7.84 0.42 12.51
N THR A 133 -7.54 -0.88 12.46
CA THR A 133 -8.57 -1.94 12.43
C THR A 133 -9.00 -2.43 13.81
N LYS A 134 -8.57 -1.75 14.89
CA LYS A 134 -9.00 -2.02 16.27
C LYS A 134 -10.09 -1.05 16.72
#